data_AF-A0A9E0B7D8-F1
#
_entry.id   AF-A0A9E0B7D8-F1
#
_cell.length_a   1.000
_cell.length_b   1.000
_cell.length_c   1.000
_cell.angle_alpha   90.00
_cell.angle_beta   90.00
_cell.angle_gamma   90.00
#
_symmetry.space_group_name_H-M   'P 1'
#
loop_
_entity.id
_entity.type
_entity.pdbx_description
1 polymer ?
#
loop_
_entity_poly.entity_id
_entity_poly.type
_entity_poly.pdbx_seq_one_letter_code
_entity_poly.pdbx_strand_id
1 'polypeptide(L)'
;QYIVVSSDVKGVSISNKCKKAPVCIEVSSVLKDYIKEHLTAFNDKLQASGTFSYGIIIRSSAANADINTVLNEAYSLIDQYEHIIQNAVFGTFYTKLYEKEPPMVSELRHLSADNTIEVITDIPYYYDLLNTHFKDNSNMSLRLYEDELLPLYKLYSVEKTLSEALSRKVWLKCGGYIIIEQTEAMSVVDVNSGKNVTKAKKEADKENNILKTNIEAGIEIIRQLRLRNISGIIIIDFINMAQQESRDKLLSVLKEYARLESIQTNVVDITPLGLVEMTRKNNGKTLKELIKTGE
;
A
#
# COMPACT_ATOMS: atom_id res chain seq x y z
N GLN A 1 -10.12 8.93 -2.18
CA GLN A 1 -11.59 8.95 -2.09
C GLN A 1 -12.02 10.03 -1.13
N TYR A 2 -12.53 11.11 -1.69
CA TYR A 2 -13.07 12.29 -1.04
C TYR A 2 -14.58 12.18 -0.79
N ILE A 3 -15.28 11.34 -1.56
CA ILE A 3 -16.74 11.25 -1.58
C ILE A 3 -17.23 9.78 -1.48
N VAL A 4 -18.47 9.61 -1.07
CA VAL A 4 -19.24 8.36 -1.16
C VAL A 4 -20.62 8.67 -1.75
N VAL A 5 -21.05 7.88 -2.74
CA VAL A 5 -22.44 7.84 -3.22
C VAL A 5 -23.14 6.65 -2.56
N SER A 6 -24.35 6.86 -2.02
CA SER A 6 -25.08 5.83 -1.27
C SER A 6 -26.59 5.92 -1.50
N SER A 7 -27.25 4.77 -1.65
CA SER A 7 -28.71 4.64 -1.67
C SER A 7 -29.37 4.93 -0.32
N ASP A 8 -28.62 4.81 0.77
CA ASP A 8 -29.16 4.88 2.14
C ASP A 8 -29.21 6.31 2.67
N VAL A 9 -28.66 7.27 1.91
CA VAL A 9 -28.59 8.68 2.26
C VAL A 9 -29.41 9.48 1.27
N LYS A 10 -30.03 10.57 1.75
CA LYS A 10 -30.73 11.55 0.91
C LYS A 10 -29.99 12.87 0.90
N GLY A 11 -29.83 13.46 -0.29
CA GLY A 11 -29.15 14.74 -0.48
C GLY A 11 -27.65 14.68 -0.19
N VAL A 12 -27.06 15.81 0.19
CA VAL A 12 -25.61 15.92 0.44
C VAL A 12 -25.34 16.12 1.93
N SER A 13 -24.48 15.28 2.49
CA SER A 13 -24.02 15.33 3.87
C SER A 13 -22.50 15.49 3.95
N ILE A 14 -22.00 16.10 5.02
CA ILE A 14 -20.57 16.28 5.29
C ILE A 14 -20.21 15.50 6.55
N SER A 15 -19.11 14.74 6.51
CA SER A 15 -18.56 14.07 7.69
C SER A 15 -18.31 15.06 8.83
N ASN A 16 -18.66 14.68 10.06
CA ASN A 16 -18.48 15.52 11.25
C ASN A 16 -17.05 16.06 11.41
N LYS A 17 -16.04 15.29 10.98
CA LYS A 17 -14.62 15.67 11.06
C LYS A 17 -14.22 16.83 10.13
N CYS A 18 -15.00 17.13 9.09
CA CYS A 18 -14.72 18.19 8.12
C CYS A 18 -15.90 19.15 7.89
N LYS A 19 -16.91 19.14 8.76
CA LYS A 19 -18.15 19.93 8.63
C LYS A 19 -17.92 21.45 8.52
N LYS A 20 -16.81 21.94 9.06
CA LYS A 20 -16.42 23.37 9.02
C LYS A 20 -15.38 23.71 7.96
N ALA A 21 -14.90 22.73 7.19
CA ALA A 21 -13.88 22.98 6.18
C ALA A 21 -14.49 23.76 4.99
N PRO A 22 -13.89 24.88 4.55
CA PRO A 22 -14.43 25.70 3.46
C PRO A 22 -14.68 24.88 2.18
N VAL A 23 -13.71 24.05 1.77
CA VAL A 23 -13.81 23.15 0.61
C VAL A 23 -15.04 22.25 0.72
N CYS A 24 -15.28 21.63 1.88
CA CYS A 24 -16.42 20.73 2.07
C CYS A 24 -17.76 21.46 2.01
N ILE A 25 -17.83 22.69 2.52
CA ILE A 25 -19.06 23.50 2.50
C ILE A 25 -19.38 23.91 1.06
N GLU A 26 -18.38 24.36 0.32
CA GLU A 26 -18.52 24.78 -1.08
C GLU A 26 -18.94 23.61 -1.97
N VAL A 27 -18.21 22.50 -1.92
CA VAL A 27 -18.56 21.25 -2.62
C VAL A 27 -19.97 20.79 -2.24
N SER A 28 -20.35 20.89 -0.97
CA SER A 28 -21.71 20.52 -0.54
C SER A 28 -22.79 21.39 -1.16
N SER A 29 -22.53 22.70 -1.31
CA SER A 29 -23.48 23.61 -1.96
C SER A 29 -23.66 23.23 -3.42
N VAL A 30 -22.56 23.09 -4.17
CA VAL A 30 -22.57 22.75 -5.60
C VAL A 30 -23.29 21.42 -5.85
N LEU A 31 -22.99 20.39 -5.06
CA LEU A 31 -23.58 19.07 -5.24
C LEU A 31 -25.07 19.01 -4.84
N LYS A 32 -25.56 19.87 -3.95
CA LYS A 32 -26.99 19.89 -3.60
C LYS A 32 -27.85 20.32 -4.78
N ASP A 33 -27.41 21.36 -5.47
CA ASP A 33 -28.10 21.88 -6.65
C ASP A 33 -28.00 20.87 -7.79
N TYR A 34 -26.79 20.35 -8.04
CA TYR A 34 -26.54 19.33 -9.06
C TYR A 34 -27.41 18.09 -8.88
N ILE A 35 -27.40 17.44 -7.70
CA ILE A 35 -28.14 16.18 -7.47
C ILE A 35 -29.64 16.38 -7.68
N LYS A 36 -30.20 17.52 -7.23
CA LYS A 36 -31.64 17.76 -7.34
C LYS A 36 -32.10 17.78 -8.79
N GLU A 37 -31.35 18.47 -9.65
CA GLU A 37 -31.64 18.53 -11.08
C GLU A 37 -31.33 17.20 -11.78
N HIS A 38 -30.17 16.61 -11.49
CA HIS A 38 -29.69 15.40 -12.14
C HIS A 38 -30.55 14.17 -11.83
N LEU A 39 -30.96 13.97 -10.56
CA LEU A 39 -31.84 12.87 -10.18
C LEU A 39 -33.22 12.97 -10.85
N THR A 40 -33.74 14.18 -11.02
CA THR A 40 -35.02 14.39 -11.69
C THR A 40 -34.89 13.98 -13.15
N ALA A 41 -33.90 14.51 -13.85
CA ALA A 41 -33.63 14.18 -15.25
C ALA A 41 -33.31 12.69 -15.46
N PHE A 42 -32.60 12.05 -14.53
CA PHE A 42 -32.27 10.64 -14.59
C PHE A 42 -33.52 9.76 -14.43
N ASN A 43 -34.36 10.04 -13.44
CA ASN A 43 -35.61 9.31 -13.24
C ASN A 43 -36.58 9.46 -14.43
N ASP A 44 -36.66 10.66 -15.02
CA ASP A 44 -37.48 10.92 -16.22
C ASP A 44 -37.00 10.10 -17.42
N LYS A 45 -35.67 9.95 -17.59
CA LYS A 45 -35.08 9.12 -18.64
C LYS A 45 -35.28 7.62 -18.39
N LEU A 46 -35.23 7.19 -17.14
CA LEU A 46 -35.24 5.78 -16.77
C LEU A 46 -36.63 5.13 -16.98
N GLN A 47 -37.72 5.90 -16.86
CA GLN A 47 -39.12 5.46 -17.07
C GLN A 47 -39.50 4.15 -16.37
N ALA A 48 -38.85 3.84 -15.23
CA ALA A 48 -39.10 2.65 -14.45
C ALA A 48 -40.29 2.83 -13.48
N SER A 49 -40.85 1.73 -12.98
CA SER A 49 -42.01 1.73 -12.07
C SER A 49 -41.69 2.16 -10.63
N GLY A 50 -40.74 3.09 -10.43
CA GLY A 50 -40.32 3.63 -9.12
C GLY A 50 -39.35 4.80 -9.25
N THR A 51 -39.25 5.62 -8.20
CA THR A 51 -38.29 6.74 -8.14
C THR A 51 -36.99 6.29 -7.48
N PHE A 52 -35.90 6.33 -8.23
CA PHE A 52 -34.56 6.07 -7.70
C PHE A 52 -34.02 7.30 -6.99
N SER A 53 -33.37 7.06 -5.86
CA SER A 53 -32.74 8.12 -5.08
C SER A 53 -31.40 7.66 -4.52
N TYR A 54 -30.43 8.54 -4.52
CA TYR A 54 -29.17 8.39 -3.82
C TYR A 54 -28.77 9.72 -3.15
N GLY A 55 -27.79 9.64 -2.27
CA GLY A 55 -27.19 10.77 -1.59
C GLY A 55 -25.67 10.71 -1.64
N ILE A 56 -25.06 11.83 -1.27
CA ILE A 56 -23.61 12.01 -1.26
C ILE A 56 -23.13 12.28 0.17
N ILE A 57 -22.01 11.66 0.53
CA ILE A 57 -21.29 11.89 1.78
C ILE A 57 -19.89 12.42 1.46
N ILE A 58 -19.59 13.64 1.88
CA ILE A 58 -18.26 14.25 1.78
C ILE A 58 -17.40 13.77 2.96
N ARG A 59 -16.26 13.13 2.67
CA ARG A 59 -15.37 12.52 3.67
C ARG A 59 -14.38 13.52 4.25
N SER A 60 -13.78 13.18 5.39
CA SER A 60 -12.76 14.01 6.04
C SER A 60 -11.51 14.25 5.18
N SER A 61 -11.20 13.35 4.25
CA SER A 61 -10.12 13.50 3.28
C SER A 61 -10.30 14.69 2.34
N ALA A 62 -11.53 15.15 2.11
CA ALA A 62 -11.83 16.27 1.21
C ALA A 62 -11.42 17.63 1.78
N ALA A 63 -11.18 17.73 3.09
CA ALA A 63 -11.00 19.01 3.78
C ALA A 63 -9.85 19.88 3.22
N ASN A 64 -8.81 19.23 2.69
CA ASN A 64 -7.61 19.88 2.16
C ASN A 64 -7.38 19.59 0.67
N ALA A 65 -8.39 19.04 -0.01
CA ALA A 65 -8.30 18.72 -1.43
C ALA A 65 -8.67 19.94 -2.28
N ASP A 66 -8.23 19.94 -3.55
CA ASP A 66 -8.71 20.89 -4.53
C ASP A 66 -10.20 20.64 -4.84
N ILE A 67 -10.99 21.70 -4.95
CA ILE A 67 -12.44 21.64 -5.12
C ILE A 67 -12.81 20.90 -6.40
N ASN A 68 -12.12 21.21 -7.52
CA ASN A 68 -12.40 20.57 -8.81
C ASN A 68 -12.08 19.07 -8.76
N THR A 69 -11.01 18.70 -8.07
CA THR A 69 -10.66 17.29 -7.86
C THR A 69 -11.76 16.53 -7.12
N VAL A 70 -12.33 17.13 -6.06
CA VAL A 70 -13.44 16.53 -5.31
C VAL A 70 -14.71 16.44 -6.16
N LEU A 71 -15.04 17.49 -6.93
CA LEU A 71 -16.22 17.51 -7.80
C LEU A 71 -16.10 16.49 -8.93
N ASN A 72 -14.95 16.37 -9.56
CA ASN A 72 -14.70 15.38 -10.62
C ASN A 72 -14.85 13.94 -10.08
N GLU A 73 -14.35 13.67 -8.86
CA GLU A 73 -14.61 12.38 -8.20
C GLU A 73 -16.12 12.18 -7.97
N ALA A 74 -16.84 13.21 -7.54
CA ALA A 74 -18.28 13.15 -7.33
C ALA A 74 -19.05 12.79 -8.61
N TYR A 75 -18.80 13.52 -9.71
CA TYR A 75 -19.47 13.29 -10.98
C TYR A 75 -19.18 11.90 -11.52
N SER A 76 -17.92 11.46 -11.48
CA SER A 76 -17.56 10.12 -11.92
C SER A 76 -18.28 9.01 -11.14
N LEU A 77 -18.42 9.17 -9.82
CA LEU A 77 -19.14 8.21 -8.98
C LEU A 77 -20.66 8.25 -9.20
N ILE A 78 -21.22 9.43 -9.47
CA ILE A 78 -22.65 9.58 -9.82
C ILE A 78 -22.93 8.86 -11.14
N ASP A 79 -22.15 9.13 -12.19
CA ASP A 79 -22.33 8.51 -13.51
C ASP A 79 -22.19 6.99 -13.43
N GLN A 80 -21.23 6.50 -12.66
CA GLN A 80 -21.08 5.07 -12.40
C GLN A 80 -22.30 4.47 -11.70
N TYR A 81 -22.83 5.14 -10.67
CA TYR A 81 -24.01 4.69 -9.96
C TYR A 81 -25.25 4.68 -10.86
N GLU A 82 -25.45 5.73 -11.66
CA GLU A 82 -26.54 5.83 -12.62
C GLU A 82 -26.47 4.72 -13.68
N HIS A 83 -25.27 4.41 -14.19
CA HIS A 83 -25.06 3.30 -15.12
C HIS A 83 -25.41 1.94 -14.49
N ILE A 84 -25.04 1.72 -13.22
CA ILE A 84 -25.40 0.51 -12.45
C ILE A 84 -26.93 0.38 -12.36
N ILE A 85 -27.64 1.47 -12.05
CA ILE A 85 -29.10 1.46 -11.92
C ILE A 85 -29.78 1.22 -13.27
N GLN A 86 -29.32 1.84 -14.35
CA GLN A 86 -29.85 1.57 -15.69
C GLN A 86 -29.71 0.09 -16.05
N ASN A 87 -28.54 -0.50 -15.84
CA ASN A 87 -28.32 -1.92 -16.09
C ASN A 87 -29.15 -2.82 -15.16
N ALA A 88 -29.44 -2.37 -13.93
CA ALA A 88 -30.27 -3.12 -12.98
C ALA A 88 -31.74 -3.18 -13.42
N VAL A 89 -32.26 -2.08 -13.95
CA VAL A 89 -33.67 -1.94 -14.35
C VAL A 89 -33.95 -2.72 -15.63
N PHE A 90 -33.05 -2.67 -16.60
CA PHE A 90 -33.25 -3.28 -17.92
C PHE A 90 -32.57 -4.64 -18.10
N GLY A 91 -31.72 -5.03 -17.14
CA GLY A 91 -30.99 -6.29 -17.17
C GLY A 91 -31.86 -7.50 -16.80
N THR A 92 -31.48 -8.67 -17.29
CA THR A 92 -32.07 -9.94 -16.85
C THR A 92 -31.65 -10.26 -15.41
N PHE A 93 -32.41 -11.12 -14.73
CA PHE A 93 -32.02 -11.64 -13.42
C PHE A 93 -30.59 -12.22 -13.45
N TYR A 94 -29.84 -11.99 -12.37
CA TYR A 94 -28.43 -12.39 -12.20
C TYR A 94 -27.40 -11.69 -13.10
N THR A 95 -27.75 -10.56 -13.72
CA THR A 95 -26.77 -9.71 -14.44
C THR A 95 -25.78 -9.09 -13.47
N LYS A 96 -24.47 -9.21 -13.75
CA LYS A 96 -23.41 -8.51 -12.99
C LYS A 96 -23.48 -7.01 -13.29
N LEU A 97 -23.91 -6.22 -12.30
CA LEU A 97 -24.08 -4.76 -12.46
C LEU A 97 -22.79 -3.98 -12.24
N TYR A 98 -21.99 -4.46 -11.31
CA TYR A 98 -20.75 -3.80 -10.92
C TYR A 98 -19.76 -4.86 -10.46
N GLU A 99 -18.52 -4.70 -10.90
CA GLU A 99 -17.38 -5.39 -10.35
C GLU A 99 -16.39 -4.32 -9.92
N LYS A 100 -15.95 -4.40 -8.67
CA LYS A 100 -14.95 -3.47 -8.17
C LYS A 100 -13.65 -3.71 -8.95
N GLU A 101 -13.01 -2.63 -9.38
CA GLU A 101 -11.68 -2.67 -9.98
C GLU A 101 -10.74 -3.51 -9.09
N PRO A 102 -10.07 -4.54 -9.65
CA PRO A 102 -9.18 -5.37 -8.87
C PRO A 102 -8.05 -4.54 -8.24
N PRO A 103 -7.66 -4.79 -6.98
CA PRO A 103 -6.64 -4.00 -6.30
C PRO A 103 -5.33 -3.86 -7.09
N MET A 104 -4.95 -4.90 -7.84
CA MET A 104 -3.79 -4.90 -8.72
C MET A 104 -3.82 -3.77 -9.76
N VAL A 105 -4.98 -3.49 -10.36
CA VAL A 105 -5.12 -2.44 -11.38
C VAL A 105 -4.89 -1.06 -10.75
N SER A 106 -5.47 -0.81 -9.58
CA SER A 106 -5.22 0.43 -8.83
C SER A 106 -3.74 0.60 -8.46
N GLU A 107 -3.07 -0.48 -8.04
CA GLU A 107 -1.65 -0.45 -7.67
C GLU A 107 -0.76 -0.17 -8.88
N LEU A 108 -0.99 -0.85 -10.01
CA LEU A 108 -0.25 -0.62 -11.26
C LEU A 108 -0.44 0.81 -11.78
N ARG A 109 -1.64 1.39 -11.63
CA ARG A 109 -1.89 2.78 -11.97
C ARG A 109 -1.03 3.73 -11.14
N HIS A 110 -0.92 3.47 -9.83
CA HIS A 110 -0.02 4.22 -8.95
C HIS A 110 1.45 4.08 -9.35
N LEU A 111 1.91 2.84 -9.63
CA LEU A 111 3.30 2.59 -10.02
C LEU A 111 3.68 3.25 -11.35
N SER A 112 2.78 3.20 -12.33
CA SER A 112 2.98 3.78 -13.67
C SER A 112 2.86 5.31 -13.73
N ALA A 113 2.34 5.95 -12.67
CA ALA A 113 2.24 7.41 -12.62
C ALA A 113 3.62 8.06 -12.55
N ASP A 114 4.53 7.48 -11.76
CA ASP A 114 5.86 8.04 -11.51
C ASP A 114 6.99 7.25 -12.21
N ASN A 115 6.71 6.07 -12.76
CA ASN A 115 7.73 5.17 -13.31
C ASN A 115 7.28 4.53 -14.62
N THR A 116 8.25 4.22 -15.50
CA THR A 116 8.01 3.32 -16.62
C THR A 116 8.12 1.87 -16.14
N ILE A 117 7.06 1.08 -16.33
CA ILE A 117 6.97 -0.30 -15.86
C ILE A 117 6.64 -1.27 -16.99
N GLU A 118 7.18 -2.50 -16.92
CA GLU A 118 6.76 -3.63 -17.75
C GLU A 118 6.00 -4.62 -16.85
N VAL A 119 4.78 -4.99 -17.25
CA VAL A 119 4.00 -6.03 -16.59
C VAL A 119 3.99 -7.27 -17.47
N ILE A 120 4.39 -8.40 -16.87
CA ILE A 120 4.46 -9.69 -17.55
C ILE A 120 3.50 -10.63 -16.83
N THR A 121 2.63 -11.29 -17.58
CA THR A 121 1.70 -12.30 -17.05
C THR A 121 1.70 -13.52 -17.97
N ASP A 122 1.58 -14.70 -17.38
CA ASP A 122 1.37 -15.98 -18.07
C ASP A 122 -0.12 -16.39 -18.07
N ILE A 123 -1.01 -15.47 -17.68
CA ILE A 123 -2.46 -15.72 -17.58
C ILE A 123 -3.19 -14.80 -18.58
N PRO A 124 -3.80 -15.35 -19.65
CA PRO A 124 -4.49 -14.57 -20.68
C PRO A 124 -5.58 -13.63 -20.13
N TYR A 125 -6.35 -14.09 -19.13
CA TYR A 125 -7.36 -13.27 -18.47
C TYR A 125 -6.80 -11.95 -17.91
N TYR A 126 -5.65 -11.99 -17.24
CA TYR A 126 -5.03 -10.78 -16.68
C TYR A 126 -4.41 -9.91 -17.78
N TYR A 127 -3.91 -10.51 -18.86
CA TYR A 127 -3.44 -9.76 -20.01
C TYR A 127 -4.57 -8.92 -20.62
N ASP A 128 -5.71 -9.53 -20.93
CA ASP A 128 -6.86 -8.83 -21.53
C ASP A 128 -7.45 -7.76 -20.60
N LEU A 129 -7.56 -8.09 -19.30
CA LEU A 129 -8.00 -7.15 -18.28
C LEU A 129 -7.08 -5.91 -18.23
N LEU A 130 -5.76 -6.12 -18.10
CA LEU A 130 -4.80 -5.03 -18.00
C LEU A 130 -4.71 -4.22 -19.29
N ASN A 131 -4.76 -4.88 -20.45
CA ASN A 131 -4.78 -4.19 -21.74
C ASN A 131 -6.01 -3.28 -21.87
N THR A 132 -7.17 -3.70 -21.37
CA THR A 132 -8.39 -2.88 -21.35
C THR A 132 -8.23 -1.64 -20.47
N HIS A 133 -7.58 -1.76 -19.31
CA HIS A 133 -7.41 -0.66 -18.36
C HIS A 133 -6.25 0.29 -18.70
N PHE A 134 -5.22 -0.18 -19.41
CA PHE A 134 -3.96 0.53 -19.62
C PHE A 134 -3.60 0.76 -21.09
N LYS A 135 -4.54 0.54 -22.03
CA LYS A 135 -4.33 0.66 -23.48
C LYS A 135 -3.60 1.95 -23.90
N ASP A 136 -3.96 3.07 -23.28
CA ASP A 136 -3.44 4.40 -23.62
C ASP A 136 -2.34 4.89 -22.66
N ASN A 137 -1.86 4.03 -21.75
CA ASN A 137 -0.83 4.39 -20.79
C ASN A 137 0.57 4.16 -21.38
N SER A 138 1.24 5.25 -21.79
CA SER A 138 2.60 5.20 -22.35
C SER A 138 3.69 4.78 -21.36
N ASN A 139 3.41 4.84 -20.06
CA ASN A 139 4.36 4.48 -19.00
C ASN A 139 4.28 2.99 -18.62
N MET A 140 3.38 2.22 -19.23
CA MET A 140 3.21 0.81 -18.95
C MET A 140 3.26 -0.02 -20.23
N SER A 141 4.16 -0.99 -20.29
CA SER A 141 4.13 -2.04 -21.31
C SER A 141 3.59 -3.34 -20.72
N LEU A 142 2.85 -4.10 -21.53
CA LEU A 142 2.22 -5.36 -21.12
C LEU A 142 2.63 -6.48 -22.06
N ARG A 143 3.10 -7.61 -21.50
CA ARG A 143 3.51 -8.79 -22.27
C ARG A 143 2.85 -10.05 -21.73
N LEU A 144 2.22 -10.81 -22.62
CA LEU A 144 1.80 -12.18 -22.35
C LEU A 144 3.01 -13.11 -22.51
N TYR A 145 3.26 -13.95 -21.51
CA TYR A 145 4.34 -14.92 -21.49
C TYR A 145 3.78 -16.31 -21.79
N GLU A 146 4.26 -16.94 -22.86
CA GLU A 146 3.66 -18.17 -23.43
C GLU A 146 4.64 -19.35 -23.50
N ASP A 147 5.78 -19.30 -22.81
CA ASP A 147 6.74 -20.42 -22.80
C ASP A 147 6.20 -21.58 -21.95
N GLU A 148 5.79 -22.65 -22.61
CA GLU A 148 5.25 -23.86 -21.95
C GLU A 148 6.33 -24.66 -21.18
N LEU A 149 7.61 -24.56 -21.59
CA LEU A 149 8.70 -25.36 -21.01
C LEU A 149 9.28 -24.70 -19.76
N LEU A 150 9.24 -23.37 -19.67
CA LEU A 150 9.76 -22.62 -18.54
C LEU A 150 8.68 -21.68 -17.98
N PRO A 151 7.88 -22.11 -16.98
CA PRO A 151 6.88 -21.24 -16.36
C PRO A 151 7.45 -19.91 -15.84
N LEU A 152 6.68 -18.83 -15.96
CA LEU A 152 7.10 -17.46 -15.63
C LEU A 152 7.65 -17.33 -14.20
N TYR A 153 6.97 -17.96 -13.24
CA TYR A 153 7.38 -17.93 -11.84
C TYR A 153 8.74 -18.60 -11.60
N LYS A 154 9.13 -19.58 -12.44
CA LYS A 154 10.47 -20.20 -12.40
C LYS A 154 11.51 -19.32 -13.06
N LEU A 155 11.18 -18.70 -14.20
CA LEU A 155 12.07 -17.76 -14.89
C LEU A 155 12.56 -16.65 -13.93
N TYR A 156 11.65 -16.10 -13.13
CA TYR A 156 11.98 -15.07 -12.14
C TYR A 156 12.30 -15.61 -10.73
N SER A 157 12.42 -16.93 -10.57
CA SER A 157 12.76 -17.58 -9.29
C SER A 157 11.85 -17.16 -8.13
N VAL A 158 10.57 -16.91 -8.39
CA VAL A 158 9.60 -16.37 -7.43
C VAL A 158 9.50 -17.26 -6.19
N GLU A 159 9.46 -18.59 -6.36
CA GLU A 159 9.43 -19.55 -5.25
C GLU A 159 10.63 -19.41 -4.31
N LYS A 160 11.84 -19.26 -4.88
CA LYS A 160 13.05 -19.08 -4.09
C LYS A 160 12.99 -17.77 -3.32
N THR A 161 12.64 -16.67 -3.99
CA THR A 161 12.52 -15.35 -3.34
C THR A 161 11.45 -15.36 -2.25
N LEU A 162 10.33 -16.05 -2.47
CA LEU A 162 9.26 -16.21 -1.48
C LEU A 162 9.74 -17.03 -0.27
N SER A 163 10.43 -18.14 -0.51
CA SER A 163 11.03 -18.96 0.55
C SER A 163 12.05 -18.17 1.37
N GLU A 164 12.87 -17.33 0.73
CA GLU A 164 13.83 -16.45 1.40
C GLU A 164 13.11 -15.36 2.21
N ALA A 165 12.02 -14.79 1.68
CA ALA A 165 11.19 -13.82 2.38
C ALA A 165 10.45 -14.42 3.59
N LEU A 166 10.17 -15.72 3.60
CA LEU A 166 9.56 -16.42 4.73
C LEU A 166 10.58 -16.97 5.72
N SER A 167 11.86 -17.04 5.33
CA SER A 167 12.92 -17.54 6.19
C SER A 167 13.06 -16.68 7.45
N ARG A 168 13.21 -17.34 8.60
CA ARG A 168 13.55 -16.69 9.88
C ARG A 168 14.90 -15.96 9.81
N LYS A 169 15.84 -16.47 9.00
CA LYS A 169 17.20 -15.94 8.87
C LYS A 169 17.40 -15.28 7.51
N VAL A 170 17.95 -14.07 7.51
CA VAL A 170 18.28 -13.31 6.30
C VAL A 170 19.77 -12.97 6.32
N TRP A 171 20.49 -13.33 5.27
CA TRP A 171 21.92 -13.05 5.14
C TRP A 171 22.18 -11.63 4.63
N LEU A 172 23.19 -10.99 5.20
CA LEU A 172 23.70 -9.69 4.76
C LEU A 172 24.84 -9.90 3.75
N LYS A 173 25.07 -8.93 2.88
CA LYS A 173 26.15 -8.96 1.88
C LYS A 173 27.52 -8.99 2.54
N CYS A 174 27.66 -8.37 3.71
CA CYS A 174 28.88 -8.44 4.51
C CYS A 174 29.13 -9.81 5.18
N GLY A 175 28.25 -10.79 5.01
CA GLY A 175 28.37 -12.12 5.61
C GLY A 175 27.86 -12.21 7.05
N GLY A 176 27.34 -11.12 7.60
CA GLY A 176 26.46 -11.13 8.76
C GLY A 176 25.06 -11.67 8.42
N TYR A 177 24.16 -11.69 9.40
CA TYR A 177 22.78 -12.08 9.19
C TYR A 177 21.86 -11.45 10.24
N ILE A 178 20.59 -11.32 9.90
CA ILE A 178 19.53 -10.94 10.83
C ILE A 178 18.57 -12.10 11.06
N ILE A 179 18.04 -12.20 12.27
CA ILE A 179 17.00 -13.16 12.66
C ILE A 179 15.73 -12.36 12.96
N ILE A 180 14.63 -12.68 12.27
CA ILE A 180 13.35 -11.98 12.41
C ILE A 180 12.35 -12.93 13.06
N GLU A 181 11.80 -12.55 14.21
CA GLU A 181 10.79 -13.30 14.94
C GLU A 181 9.56 -12.46 15.21
N GLN A 182 8.39 -13.05 14.97
CA GLN A 182 7.11 -12.41 15.25
C GLN A 182 6.50 -13.11 16.46
N THR A 183 6.22 -12.32 17.51
CA THR A 183 5.42 -12.75 18.66
C THR A 183 4.00 -12.23 18.52
N GLU A 184 3.14 -12.49 19.51
CA GLU A 184 1.77 -11.99 19.52
C GLU A 184 1.68 -10.46 19.58
N ALA A 185 2.54 -9.82 20.39
CA ALA A 185 2.45 -8.38 20.65
C ALA A 185 3.45 -7.55 19.83
N MET A 186 4.60 -8.12 19.46
CA MET A 186 5.69 -7.39 18.80
C MET A 186 6.56 -8.29 17.92
N SER A 187 7.32 -7.67 17.03
CA SER A 187 8.37 -8.34 16.28
C SER A 187 9.74 -8.02 16.87
N VAL A 188 10.59 -9.04 16.97
CA VAL A 188 11.96 -8.91 17.47
C VAL A 188 12.91 -9.24 16.33
N VAL A 189 13.97 -8.44 16.19
CA VAL A 189 15.02 -8.66 15.21
C VAL A 189 16.38 -8.66 15.89
N ASP A 190 17.18 -9.71 15.66
CA ASP A 190 18.53 -9.85 16.20
C ASP A 190 19.57 -9.75 15.07
N VAL A 191 20.62 -8.94 15.27
CA VAL A 191 21.67 -8.66 14.29
C VAL A 191 22.97 -9.35 14.66
N ASN A 192 23.46 -10.20 13.76
CA ASN A 192 24.70 -10.96 13.95
C ASN A 192 25.75 -10.59 12.90
N SER A 193 26.98 -10.38 13.35
CA SER A 193 28.11 -10.04 12.48
C SER A 193 28.72 -11.21 11.69
N GLY A 194 28.34 -12.44 12.03
CA GLY A 194 28.90 -13.65 11.42
C GLY A 194 30.43 -13.70 11.57
N LYS A 195 31.13 -14.13 10.52
CA LYS A 195 32.62 -14.19 10.52
C LYS A 195 33.29 -12.84 10.26
N ASN A 196 32.53 -11.78 9.96
CA ASN A 196 33.07 -10.58 9.33
C ASN A 196 33.94 -9.71 10.27
N VAL A 197 33.68 -9.74 11.58
CA VAL A 197 34.37 -8.89 12.58
C VAL A 197 35.70 -9.50 13.06
N THR A 198 35.99 -10.77 12.74
CA THR A 198 37.19 -11.47 13.24
C THR A 198 38.52 -11.03 12.63
N LYS A 199 38.52 -10.23 11.55
CA LYS A 199 39.75 -9.86 10.82
C LYS A 199 40.43 -8.57 11.31
N ALA A 200 39.75 -7.73 12.09
CA ALA A 200 40.29 -6.43 12.53
C ALA A 200 41.14 -6.59 13.81
N LYS A 201 42.38 -6.10 13.77
CA LYS A 201 43.33 -6.19 14.90
C LYS A 201 43.22 -5.01 15.88
N LYS A 202 42.81 -3.82 15.42
CA LYS A 202 42.65 -2.61 16.26
C LYS A 202 41.20 -2.44 16.68
N GLU A 203 40.97 -1.91 17.88
CA GLU A 203 39.63 -1.69 18.44
C GLU A 203 38.80 -0.67 17.63
N ALA A 204 39.43 0.43 17.19
CA ALA A 204 38.77 1.42 16.34
C ALA A 204 38.27 0.83 15.00
N ASP A 205 39.03 -0.10 14.42
CA ASP A 205 38.64 -0.79 13.18
C ASP A 205 37.48 -1.77 13.42
N LYS A 206 37.43 -2.40 14.60
CA LYS A 206 36.31 -3.25 15.01
C LYS A 206 35.03 -2.43 15.17
N GLU A 207 35.08 -1.31 15.89
CA GLU A 207 33.93 -0.42 16.09
C GLU A 207 33.37 0.08 14.74
N ASN A 208 34.24 0.51 13.83
CA ASN A 208 33.84 0.92 12.48
C ASN A 208 33.18 -0.22 11.67
N ASN A 209 33.68 -1.45 11.80
CA ASN A 209 33.09 -2.62 11.14
C ASN A 209 31.73 -3.01 11.74
N ILE A 210 31.57 -2.89 13.06
CA ILE A 210 30.29 -3.10 13.75
C ILE A 210 29.26 -2.08 13.25
N LEU A 211 29.62 -0.80 13.23
CA LEU A 211 28.74 0.26 12.74
C LEU A 211 28.30 0.03 11.28
N LYS A 212 29.23 -0.33 10.40
CA LYS A 212 28.90 -0.68 9.00
C LYS A 212 27.93 -1.86 8.92
N THR A 213 28.16 -2.90 9.73
CA THR A 213 27.31 -4.09 9.77
C THR A 213 25.90 -3.73 10.27
N ASN A 214 25.79 -2.93 11.34
CA ASN A 214 24.52 -2.47 11.87
C ASN A 214 23.76 -1.57 10.89
N ILE A 215 24.43 -0.69 10.16
CA ILE A 215 23.80 0.13 9.13
C ILE A 215 23.24 -0.75 8.00
N GLU A 216 24.04 -1.70 7.51
CA GLU A 216 23.59 -2.65 6.48
C GLU A 216 22.40 -3.48 6.96
N ALA A 217 22.48 -4.00 8.19
CA ALA A 217 21.40 -4.73 8.83
C ALA A 217 20.14 -3.87 8.94
N GLY A 218 20.27 -2.62 9.40
CA GLY A 218 19.16 -1.69 9.55
C GLY A 218 18.41 -1.43 8.24
N ILE A 219 19.15 -1.19 7.15
CA ILE A 219 18.55 -1.00 5.81
C ILE A 219 17.84 -2.27 5.35
N GLU A 220 18.45 -3.45 5.56
CA GLU A 220 17.84 -4.73 5.20
C GLU A 220 16.61 -5.03 6.06
N ILE A 221 16.60 -4.66 7.35
CA ILE A 221 15.44 -4.80 8.23
C ILE A 221 14.27 -3.99 7.69
N ILE A 222 14.46 -2.71 7.36
CA ILE A 222 13.40 -1.87 6.79
C ILE A 222 12.85 -2.49 5.50
N ARG A 223 13.74 -2.99 4.62
CA ARG A 223 13.33 -3.70 3.40
C ARG A 223 12.50 -4.96 3.70
N GLN A 224 12.88 -5.75 4.71
CA GLN A 224 12.18 -6.97 5.11
C GLN A 224 10.83 -6.67 5.79
N LEU A 225 10.73 -5.60 6.59
CA LEU A 225 9.45 -5.14 7.15
C LEU A 225 8.45 -4.82 6.05
N ARG A 226 8.91 -4.15 4.97
CA ARG A 226 8.09 -3.88 3.78
C ARG A 226 7.72 -5.16 3.05
N LEU A 227 8.70 -5.99 2.72
CA LEU A 227 8.52 -7.23 1.95
C LEU A 227 7.56 -8.22 2.62
N ARG A 228 7.66 -8.36 3.95
CA ARG A 228 6.86 -9.30 4.75
C ARG A 228 5.58 -8.67 5.30
N ASN A 229 5.36 -7.38 5.04
CA ASN A 229 4.32 -6.56 5.63
C ASN A 229 4.23 -6.69 7.16
N ILE A 230 5.37 -6.57 7.85
CA ILE A 230 5.44 -6.60 9.32
C ILE A 230 5.05 -5.22 9.85
N SER A 231 4.17 -5.18 10.85
CA SER A 231 3.66 -3.95 11.44
C SER A 231 3.58 -4.07 12.97
N GLY A 232 3.22 -2.97 13.63
CA GLY A 232 3.14 -2.88 15.09
C GLY A 232 4.45 -2.43 15.72
N ILE A 233 4.71 -2.92 16.93
CA ILE A 233 5.93 -2.66 17.69
C ILE A 233 7.03 -3.59 17.18
N ILE A 234 8.18 -3.01 16.86
CA ILE A 234 9.37 -3.72 16.37
C ILE A 234 10.55 -3.34 17.26
N ILE A 235 11.22 -4.36 17.81
CA ILE A 235 12.40 -4.21 18.66
C ILE A 235 13.59 -4.82 17.94
N ILE A 236 14.69 -4.06 17.83
CA ILE A 236 15.89 -4.50 17.12
C ILE A 236 17.07 -4.53 18.09
N ASP A 237 17.68 -5.70 18.25
CA ASP A 237 18.92 -5.93 18.98
C ASP A 237 20.10 -5.83 17.99
N PHE A 238 20.74 -4.66 17.97
CA PHE A 238 21.92 -4.42 17.15
C PHE A 238 23.18 -4.89 17.87
N ILE A 239 24.24 -5.15 17.12
CA ILE A 239 25.54 -5.47 17.70
C ILE A 239 26.00 -4.28 18.55
N ASN A 240 26.42 -4.55 19.79
CA ASN A 240 26.88 -3.54 20.74
C ASN A 240 27.95 -2.61 20.12
N MET A 241 27.66 -1.31 20.16
CA MET A 241 28.59 -0.24 19.76
C MET A 241 29.06 0.48 21.02
N ALA A 242 30.36 0.72 21.14
CA ALA A 242 30.92 1.43 22.30
C ALA A 242 30.64 2.94 22.24
N GLN A 243 30.75 3.54 21.04
CA GLN A 243 30.69 4.98 20.86
C GLN A 243 29.24 5.49 20.72
N GLN A 244 28.93 6.59 21.41
CA GLN A 244 27.63 7.25 21.25
C GLN A 244 27.43 7.76 19.83
N GLU A 245 28.48 8.28 19.21
CA GLU A 245 28.45 8.76 17.82
C GLU A 245 28.01 7.66 16.83
N SER A 246 28.48 6.41 17.03
CA SER A 246 28.04 5.25 16.24
C SER A 246 26.54 4.98 16.39
N ARG A 247 26.02 5.05 17.62
CA ARG A 247 24.58 4.87 17.92
C ARG A 247 23.73 5.97 17.27
N ASP A 248 24.15 7.22 17.42
CA ASP A 248 23.44 8.38 16.85
C ASP A 248 23.41 8.31 15.32
N LYS A 249 24.53 7.91 14.70
CA LYS A 249 24.62 7.72 13.26
C LYS A 249 23.72 6.58 12.76
N LEU A 250 23.67 5.46 13.47
CA LEU A 250 22.74 4.37 13.14
C LEU A 250 21.29 4.85 13.17
N LEU A 251 20.88 5.56 14.24
CA LEU A 251 19.53 6.11 14.36
C LEU A 251 19.20 7.12 13.26
N SER A 252 20.15 7.99 12.89
CA SER A 252 19.97 8.95 11.79
C SER A 252 19.67 8.23 10.48
N VAL A 253 20.47 7.22 10.13
CA VAL A 253 20.30 6.46 8.89
C VAL A 253 18.96 5.70 8.92
N LEU A 254 18.62 5.05 10.02
CA LEU A 254 17.33 4.36 10.15
C LEU A 254 16.15 5.32 9.96
N LYS A 255 16.21 6.52 10.55
CA LYS A 255 15.17 7.56 10.40
C LYS A 255 15.04 8.04 8.96
N GLU A 256 16.15 8.20 8.24
CA GLU A 256 16.15 8.58 6.82
C GLU A 256 15.48 7.50 5.96
N TYR A 257 15.87 6.24 6.11
CA TYR A 257 15.30 5.14 5.33
C TYR A 257 13.83 4.87 5.69
N ALA A 258 13.45 5.01 6.96
CA ALA A 258 12.06 4.85 7.40
C ALA A 258 11.11 5.90 6.80
N ARG A 259 11.61 7.10 6.48
CA ARG A 259 10.83 8.15 5.81
C ARG A 259 10.54 7.86 4.33
N LEU A 260 11.33 6.99 3.71
CA LEU A 260 11.14 6.57 2.32
C LEU A 260 10.07 5.47 2.17
N GLU A 261 9.59 4.91 3.29
CA GLU A 261 8.53 3.91 3.28
C GLU A 261 7.18 4.53 2.90
N SER A 262 6.42 3.82 2.06
CA SER A 262 5.03 4.19 1.74
C SER A 262 4.09 4.05 2.93
N ILE A 263 4.38 3.11 3.84
CA ILE A 263 3.66 2.91 5.09
C ILE A 263 4.40 3.62 6.21
N GLN A 264 3.66 4.43 6.98
CA GLN A 264 4.20 5.20 8.10
C GLN A 264 5.02 4.30 9.04
N THR A 265 6.33 4.55 9.06
CA THR A 265 7.32 3.83 9.84
C THR A 265 8.12 4.84 10.65
N ASN A 266 8.10 4.72 11.98
CA ASN A 266 8.78 5.62 12.88
C ASN A 266 9.87 4.86 13.64
N VAL A 267 11.08 5.41 13.62
CA VAL A 267 12.17 5.01 14.53
C VAL A 267 12.07 5.89 15.76
N VAL A 268 11.84 5.28 16.92
CA VAL A 268 11.56 5.98 18.18
C VAL A 268 12.89 6.40 18.82
N ASP A 269 13.53 5.48 19.54
CA ASP A 269 14.81 5.71 20.20
C ASP A 269 15.52 4.39 20.52
N ILE A 270 16.69 4.46 21.15
CA ILE A 270 17.38 3.35 21.80
C ILE A 270 16.93 3.26 23.26
N THR A 271 16.44 2.09 23.67
CA THR A 271 16.09 1.80 25.07
C THR A 271 17.31 1.86 25.99
N PRO A 272 17.13 1.98 27.31
CA PRO A 272 18.23 1.82 28.27
C PRO A 272 18.97 0.47 28.18
N LEU A 273 18.34 -0.54 27.57
CA LEU A 273 18.94 -1.87 27.34
C LEU A 273 19.73 -1.96 26.02
N GLY A 274 19.81 -0.88 25.23
CA GLY A 274 20.53 -0.85 23.96
C GLY A 274 19.72 -1.31 22.74
N LEU A 275 18.45 -1.66 22.93
CA LEU A 275 17.56 -2.09 21.84
C LEU A 275 16.98 -0.87 21.10
N VAL A 276 16.90 -0.91 19.78
CA VAL A 276 16.23 0.12 18.98
C VAL A 276 14.73 -0.18 18.88
N GLU A 277 13.92 0.83 19.15
CA GLU A 277 12.46 0.74 19.05
C GLU A 277 11.96 1.37 17.75
N MET A 278 11.08 0.63 17.07
CA MET A 278 10.40 1.09 15.86
C MET A 278 8.89 0.80 15.94
N THR A 279 8.10 1.65 15.28
CA THR A 279 6.68 1.41 15.06
C THR A 279 6.37 1.50 13.58
N ARG A 280 5.56 0.57 13.07
CA ARG A 280 5.08 0.60 11.69
C ARG A 280 3.58 0.42 11.66
N LYS A 281 2.88 1.31 10.96
CA LYS A 281 1.40 1.29 10.88
C LYS A 281 0.92 -0.06 10.32
N ASN A 282 -0.14 -0.60 10.92
CA ASN A 282 -0.78 -1.82 10.42
C ASN A 282 -1.52 -1.53 9.11
N ASN A 283 -1.20 -2.28 8.06
CA ASN A 283 -1.81 -2.17 6.73
C ASN A 283 -2.33 -3.52 6.19
N GLY A 284 -2.64 -4.47 7.07
CA GLY A 284 -3.23 -5.76 6.69
C GLY A 284 -2.40 -6.95 7.16
N LYS A 285 -2.69 -8.12 6.58
CA LYS A 285 -2.04 -9.38 6.93
C LYS A 285 -0.57 -9.38 6.52
N THR A 286 0.25 -10.06 7.30
CA THR A 286 1.65 -10.32 6.97
C THR A 286 1.74 -11.35 5.84
N LEU A 287 2.87 -11.38 5.13
CA LEU A 287 3.12 -12.38 4.08
C LEU A 287 2.96 -13.82 4.60
N LYS A 288 3.39 -14.07 5.84
CA LYS A 288 3.29 -15.37 6.50
C LYS A 288 1.84 -15.77 6.78
N GLU A 289 0.97 -14.82 7.08
CA GLU A 289 -0.46 -15.07 7.32
C GLU A 289 -1.20 -15.36 6.01
N LEU A 290 -0.94 -14.57 4.96
CA LEU A 290 -1.56 -14.73 3.64
C LEU A 290 -1.32 -16.14 3.08
N ILE A 291 -0.06 -16.59 3.11
CA ILE A 291 0.31 -17.94 2.63
C ILE A 291 -0.34 -19.04 3.47
N LYS A 292 -0.53 -18.83 4.78
CA LYS A 292 -1.23 -19.81 5.62
C LYS A 292 -2.73 -19.89 5.31
N THR A 293 -3.35 -18.77 4.94
CA THR A 293 -4.78 -18.73 4.61
C THR A 293 -5.09 -19.08 3.16
N GLY A 294 -4.06 -19.16 2.29
CA GLY A 294 -4.24 -19.36 0.86
C GLY A 294 -4.86 -18.14 0.16
N GLU A 295 -4.69 -16.96 0.76
CA GLU A 295 -5.06 -15.65 0.19
C GLU A 295 -3.86 -15.05 -0.54
#